data_AF-A0A9P8XSP7-F1
#
_entry.id   AF-A0A9P8XSP7-F1
#
_cell.length_a   1.000
_cell.length_b   1.000
_cell.length_c   1.000
_cell.angle_alpha   90.00
_cell.angle_beta   90.00
_cell.angle_gamma   90.00
#
_symmetry.space_group_name_H-M   'P 1'
#
loop_
_entity.id
_entity.type
_entity.pdbx_description
1 polymer ?
#
loop_
_entity_poly.entity_id
_entity_poly.type
_entity_poly.pdbx_seq_one_letter_code
_entity_poly.pdbx_strand_id
1 'polypeptide(L)'
;MSLLGLPLDILTFLPAYFDNLRTLIQLQATCRALYAALERISPRTILALAVRSDFKQSKAWGSRPWVHTLALAVAGQVSDWAVGDLARTTRLQGAFQHGSRGILMLALEVAGLTLADLRDLCVDDSSSNSGPGPYMENYSSPAGGHA
;
A
#
# COMPACT_ATOMS: atom_id res chain seq x y z
N MET A 1 -30.79 1.89 -13.44
CA MET A 1 -29.90 0.73 -13.23
C MET A 1 -29.07 1.00 -11.99
N SER A 2 -29.35 0.29 -10.90
CA SER A 2 -28.62 0.46 -9.63
C SER A 2 -27.41 -0.46 -9.61
N LEU A 3 -26.26 0.07 -9.19
CA LEU A 3 -25.02 -0.69 -9.01
C LEU A 3 -25.20 -1.83 -7.98
N LEU A 4 -26.15 -1.67 -7.05
CA LEU A 4 -26.55 -2.67 -6.06
C LEU A 4 -27.49 -3.76 -6.62
N GLY A 5 -27.96 -3.62 -7.85
CA GLY A 5 -28.76 -4.64 -8.53
C GLY A 5 -27.91 -5.66 -9.29
N LEU A 6 -26.59 -5.48 -9.32
CA LEU A 6 -25.66 -6.40 -9.99
C LEU A 6 -25.34 -7.60 -9.08
N PRO A 7 -25.15 -8.80 -9.66
CA PRO A 7 -24.66 -9.96 -8.93
C PRO A 7 -23.31 -9.67 -8.27
N LEU A 8 -23.09 -10.29 -7.11
CA LEU A 8 -21.87 -10.12 -6.33
C LEU A 8 -20.62 -10.48 -7.15
N ASP A 9 -20.69 -11.54 -7.97
CA ASP A 9 -19.59 -11.94 -8.86
C ASP A 9 -19.13 -10.81 -9.77
N ILE A 10 -20.06 -10.06 -10.37
CA ILE A 10 -19.70 -8.94 -11.26
C ILE A 10 -19.03 -7.81 -10.48
N LEU A 11 -19.50 -7.56 -9.25
CA LEU A 11 -18.90 -6.56 -8.36
C LEU A 11 -17.46 -6.91 -7.95
N THR A 12 -17.09 -8.20 -7.92
CA THR A 12 -15.70 -8.62 -7.63
C THR A 12 -14.72 -8.35 -8.77
N PHE A 13 -15.19 -8.17 -10.02
CA PHE A 13 -14.35 -7.81 -11.17
C PHE A 13 -14.12 -6.31 -11.32
N LEU A 14 -15.04 -5.49 -10.78
CA LEU A 14 -15.00 -4.04 -10.82
C LEU A 14 -13.65 -3.42 -10.38
N PRO A 15 -12.98 -3.95 -9.33
CA PRO A 15 -11.63 -3.55 -8.95
C PRO A 15 -10.59 -3.58 -10.07
N ALA A 16 -10.64 -4.56 -10.97
CA ALA A 16 -9.67 -4.68 -12.07
C ALA A 16 -9.74 -3.49 -13.05
N TYR A 17 -10.87 -2.77 -13.07
CA TYR A 17 -11.10 -1.59 -13.90
C TYR A 17 -10.76 -0.28 -13.19
N PHE A 18 -10.39 -0.31 -11.90
CA PHE A 18 -9.97 0.89 -11.20
C PHE A 18 -8.50 1.22 -11.48
N ASP A 19 -8.25 2.51 -11.67
CA ASP A 19 -6.88 3.04 -11.82
C ASP A 19 -6.22 3.34 -10.48
N ASN A 20 -6.98 3.34 -9.38
CA ASN A 20 -6.52 3.81 -8.08
C ASN A 20 -7.14 3.02 -6.93
N LEU A 21 -6.26 2.58 -6.02
CA LEU A 21 -6.61 1.96 -4.76
C LEU A 21 -7.52 2.84 -3.89
N ARG A 22 -7.37 4.18 -3.94
CA ARG A 22 -8.21 5.12 -3.20
C ARG A 22 -9.69 4.99 -3.57
N THR A 23 -9.99 4.84 -4.85
CA THR A 23 -11.37 4.69 -5.33
C THR A 23 -12.00 3.45 -4.74
N LEU A 24 -11.23 2.36 -4.63
CA LEU A 24 -11.68 1.12 -4.03
C LEU A 24 -11.99 1.30 -2.53
N ILE A 25 -11.11 1.96 -1.78
CA ILE A 25 -11.31 2.24 -0.35
C ILE A 25 -12.52 3.14 -0.11
N GLN A 26 -12.69 4.19 -0.92
CA GLN A 26 -13.86 5.06 -0.84
C GLN A 26 -15.15 4.29 -1.16
N LEU A 27 -15.12 3.40 -2.16
CA LEU A 27 -16.27 2.59 -2.54
C LEU A 27 -16.65 1.58 -1.45
N GLN A 28 -15.67 1.04 -0.71
CA GLN A 28 -15.94 0.25 0.49
C GLN A 28 -16.61 1.06 1.59
N ALA A 29 -16.24 2.33 1.75
CA ALA A 29 -16.79 3.21 2.78
C ALA A 29 -18.22 3.67 2.48
N THR A 30 -18.68 3.62 1.22
CA THR A 30 -20.01 4.11 0.84
C THR A 30 -21.15 3.13 1.14
N CYS A 31 -20.92 1.82 1.04
CA CYS A 31 -21.99 0.82 1.20
C CYS A 31 -21.50 -0.51 1.77
N ARG A 32 -22.27 -1.10 2.69
CA ARG A 32 -21.98 -2.43 3.28
C ARG A 32 -22.02 -3.57 2.26
N ALA A 33 -22.90 -3.50 1.27
CA ALA A 33 -22.98 -4.51 0.21
C ALA A 33 -21.73 -4.48 -0.68
N LEU A 34 -21.25 -3.27 -1.00
CA LEU A 34 -19.98 -3.09 -1.73
C LEU A 34 -18.79 -3.48 -0.87
N TYR A 35 -18.79 -3.17 0.43
CA TYR A 35 -17.79 -3.66 1.36
C TYR A 35 -17.67 -5.19 1.30
N ALA A 36 -18.79 -5.91 1.45
CA ALA A 36 -18.80 -7.38 1.41
C ALA A 36 -18.38 -7.97 0.05
N ALA A 37 -18.73 -7.32 -1.06
CA ALA A 37 -18.28 -7.74 -2.39
C ALA A 37 -16.78 -7.50 -2.58
N LEU A 38 -16.29 -6.34 -2.12
CA LEU A 38 -14.89 -5.93 -2.26
C LEU A 38 -13.97 -6.63 -1.25
N GLU A 39 -14.51 -7.22 -0.18
CA GLU A 39 -13.74 -8.06 0.74
C GLU A 39 -13.40 -9.43 0.12
N ARG A 40 -14.18 -9.88 -0.86
CA ARG A 40 -13.99 -11.16 -1.57
C ARG A 40 -13.03 -11.07 -2.76
N ILE A 41 -12.42 -9.91 -2.98
CA ILE A 41 -11.49 -9.70 -4.10
C ILE A 41 -10.24 -10.57 -3.92
N SER A 42 -9.69 -11.05 -5.03
CA SER A 42 -8.41 -11.73 -5.02
C SER A 42 -7.30 -10.82 -4.46
N PRO A 43 -6.48 -11.29 -3.51
CA PRO A 43 -5.37 -10.52 -2.97
C PRO A 43 -4.32 -10.15 -4.04
N ARG A 44 -4.27 -10.88 -5.16
CA ARG A 44 -3.45 -10.53 -6.33
C ARG A 44 -3.98 -9.30 -7.06
N THR A 45 -5.30 -9.15 -7.19
CA THR A 45 -5.92 -7.99 -7.84
C THR A 45 -5.66 -6.73 -7.00
N ILE A 46 -5.73 -6.85 -5.67
CA ILE A 46 -5.41 -5.76 -4.75
C ILE A 46 -3.92 -5.37 -4.84
N LEU A 47 -3.01 -6.36 -4.85
CA LEU A 47 -1.58 -6.10 -5.05
C LEU A 47 -1.33 -5.41 -6.40
N ALA A 48 -1.91 -5.93 -7.50
CA ALA A 48 -1.78 -5.33 -8.82
C ALA A 48 -2.31 -3.89 -8.88
N LEU A 49 -3.43 -3.61 -8.21
CA LEU A 49 -3.96 -2.26 -8.06
C LEU A 49 -3.01 -1.37 -7.26
N ALA A 50 -2.44 -1.87 -6.16
CA ALA A 50 -1.48 -1.12 -5.35
C ALA A 50 -0.23 -0.76 -6.16
N VAL A 51 0.32 -1.71 -6.91
CA VAL A 51 1.47 -1.49 -7.81
C VAL A 51 1.14 -0.46 -8.90
N ARG A 52 -0.05 -0.53 -9.51
CA ARG A 52 -0.48 0.44 -10.54
C ARG A 52 -0.73 1.83 -9.97
N SER A 53 -1.25 1.90 -8.74
CA SER A 53 -1.59 3.16 -8.07
C SER A 53 -0.35 3.94 -7.61
N ASP A 54 0.66 3.23 -7.13
CA ASP A 54 1.95 3.78 -6.67
C ASP A 54 2.59 4.68 -7.74
N PHE A 55 2.52 4.27 -9.00
CA PHE A 55 3.12 5.00 -10.11
C PHE A 55 2.46 6.37 -10.40
N LYS A 56 1.24 6.62 -9.89
CA LYS A 56 0.42 7.78 -10.27
C LYS A 56 0.14 8.74 -9.12
N GLN A 57 0.23 8.33 -7.86
CA GLN A 57 -0.16 9.18 -6.71
C GLN A 57 0.72 9.02 -5.46
N SER A 58 2.00 9.39 -5.55
CA SER A 58 2.86 9.56 -4.36
C SER A 58 2.50 10.78 -3.48
N LYS A 59 1.59 11.66 -3.94
CA LYS A 59 1.24 12.90 -3.22
C LYS A 59 0.17 12.75 -2.14
N ALA A 60 -0.60 11.65 -2.15
CA ALA A 60 -1.84 11.59 -1.38
C ALA A 60 -1.80 10.59 -0.20
N TRP A 61 -0.72 9.80 -0.09
CA TRP A 61 -0.51 8.75 0.91
C TRP A 61 0.85 8.90 1.63
N GLY A 62 1.31 10.15 1.79
CA GLY A 62 2.60 10.45 2.41
C GLY A 62 3.76 10.36 1.44
N SER A 63 4.76 11.23 1.63
CA SER A 63 5.94 11.38 0.77
C SER A 63 6.98 10.24 0.94
N ARG A 64 6.52 8.99 1.07
CA ARG A 64 7.39 7.82 1.20
C ARG A 64 7.45 7.03 -0.11
N PRO A 65 8.55 6.30 -0.36
CA PRO A 65 8.67 5.42 -1.52
C PRO A 65 7.82 4.16 -1.29
N TRP A 66 6.55 4.27 -1.61
CA TRP A 66 5.51 3.26 -1.41
C TRP A 66 5.84 1.91 -2.06
N VAL A 67 6.63 1.91 -3.14
CA VAL A 67 7.24 0.70 -3.75
C VAL A 67 8.05 -0.11 -2.74
N HIS A 68 8.84 0.54 -1.88
CA HIS A 68 9.68 -0.16 -0.90
C HIS A 68 8.84 -0.75 0.22
N THR A 69 7.83 -0.03 0.70
CA THR A 69 6.91 -0.54 1.73
C THR A 69 6.11 -1.73 1.22
N LEU A 70 5.58 -1.65 0.00
CA LEU A 70 4.91 -2.79 -0.63
C LEU A 70 5.85 -3.97 -0.84
N ALA A 71 7.08 -3.72 -1.31
CA ALA A 71 8.08 -4.77 -1.50
C ALA A 71 8.41 -5.49 -0.19
N LEU A 72 8.52 -4.76 0.93
CA LEU A 72 8.75 -5.34 2.25
C LEU A 72 7.57 -6.20 2.71
N ALA A 73 6.33 -5.73 2.50
CA ALA A 73 5.13 -6.49 2.88
C ALA A 73 5.02 -7.83 2.15
N VAL A 74 5.42 -7.88 0.88
CA VAL A 74 5.35 -9.12 0.08
C VAL A 74 6.62 -9.97 0.16
N ALA A 75 7.72 -9.43 0.70
CA ALA A 75 9.02 -10.12 0.72
C ALA A 75 8.95 -11.46 1.47
N GLY A 76 8.21 -11.53 2.58
CA GLY A 76 8.01 -12.78 3.33
C GLY A 76 7.35 -13.86 2.48
N GLN A 77 6.22 -13.54 1.83
CA GLN A 77 5.51 -14.48 0.97
C GLN A 77 6.34 -14.95 -0.23
N VAL A 78 7.11 -14.03 -0.83
CA VAL A 78 8.01 -14.35 -1.94
C VAL A 78 9.17 -15.23 -1.48
N SER A 79 9.72 -14.97 -0.30
CA SER A 79 10.76 -15.80 0.31
C SER A 79 10.24 -17.20 0.58
N ASP A 80 9.08 -17.33 1.24
CA ASP A 80 8.46 -18.62 1.54
C ASP A 80 8.16 -19.42 0.27
N TRP A 81 7.75 -18.74 -0.81
CA TRP A 81 7.55 -19.38 -2.11
C TRP A 81 8.84 -19.92 -2.74
N ALA A 82 9.97 -19.24 -2.51
CA ALA A 82 11.27 -19.61 -3.06
C ALA A 82 11.99 -20.70 -2.26
N VAL A 83 11.69 -20.84 -0.97
CA VAL A 83 12.29 -21.86 -0.10
C VAL A 83 11.96 -23.27 -0.61
N GLY A 84 13.00 -24.11 -0.74
CA GLY A 84 12.85 -25.52 -1.10
C GLY A 84 12.89 -25.83 -2.60
N ASP A 85 13.00 -24.82 -3.48
CA ASP A 85 13.14 -25.01 -4.93
C ASP A 85 14.27 -24.14 -5.50
N LEU A 86 15.30 -24.81 -6.04
CA LEU A 86 16.49 -24.16 -6.59
C LEU A 86 16.13 -23.21 -7.75
N ALA A 87 15.19 -23.59 -8.62
CA ALA A 87 14.79 -22.78 -9.77
C ALA A 87 14.05 -21.51 -9.31
N ARG A 88 13.23 -21.61 -8.27
CA ARG A 88 12.54 -20.44 -7.68
C ARG A 88 13.51 -19.53 -6.95
N THR A 89 14.50 -20.10 -6.28
CA THR A 89 15.57 -19.35 -5.62
C THR A 89 16.39 -18.56 -6.65
N THR A 90 16.74 -19.15 -7.80
CA THR A 90 17.42 -18.43 -8.89
C THR A 90 16.56 -17.29 -9.46
N ARG A 91 15.24 -17.53 -9.63
CA ARG A 91 14.30 -16.47 -10.03
C ARG A 91 14.24 -15.34 -9.02
N LEU A 92 14.20 -15.65 -7.73
CA LEU A 92 14.21 -14.66 -6.66
C LEU A 92 15.50 -13.84 -6.67
N GLN A 93 16.66 -14.48 -6.80
CA GLN A 93 17.95 -13.79 -6.94
C GLN A 93 17.98 -12.87 -8.16
N GLY A 94 17.46 -13.33 -9.31
CA GLY A 94 17.31 -12.50 -10.50
C GLY A 94 16.39 -11.29 -10.27
N ALA A 95 15.30 -11.46 -9.52
CA ALA A 95 14.41 -10.36 -9.15
C ALA A 95 15.11 -9.33 -8.25
N PHE A 96 15.94 -9.78 -7.28
CA PHE A 96 16.74 -8.89 -6.44
C PHE A 96 17.75 -8.05 -7.24
N GLN A 97 18.29 -8.56 -8.35
CA GLN A 97 19.19 -7.78 -9.22
C GLN A 97 18.51 -6.56 -9.86
N HIS A 98 17.18 -6.59 -9.99
CA HIS A 98 16.38 -5.48 -10.52
C HIS A 98 15.83 -4.56 -9.41
N GLY A 99 16.27 -4.75 -8.16
CA GLY A 99 15.86 -3.97 -6.99
C GLY A 99 14.42 -4.22 -6.55
N SER A 100 13.85 -3.26 -5.81
CA SER A 100 12.50 -3.38 -5.24
C SER A 100 11.41 -3.61 -6.30
N ARG A 101 11.57 -3.04 -7.49
CA ARG A 101 10.64 -3.24 -8.60
C ARG A 101 10.66 -4.67 -9.13
N GLY A 102 11.82 -5.32 -9.18
CA GLY A 102 11.94 -6.73 -9.57
C GLY A 102 11.23 -7.65 -8.60
N ILE A 103 11.41 -7.42 -7.30
CA ILE A 103 10.72 -8.16 -6.24
C ILE A 103 9.20 -7.97 -6.36
N LEU A 104 8.75 -6.73 -6.61
CA LEU A 104 7.33 -6.41 -6.76
C LEU A 104 6.70 -7.11 -7.98
N MET A 105 7.42 -7.16 -9.10
CA MET A 105 6.96 -7.90 -10.29
C MET A 105 6.85 -9.40 -10.03
N LEU A 106 7.84 -9.99 -9.35
CA LEU A 106 7.80 -11.39 -8.95
C LEU A 106 6.63 -11.64 -7.98
N ALA A 107 6.39 -10.72 -7.04
CA ALA A 107 5.28 -10.78 -6.11
C ALA A 107 3.91 -10.77 -6.79
N LEU A 108 3.73 -10.12 -7.95
CA LEU A 108 2.47 -10.18 -8.70
C LEU A 108 2.13 -11.60 -9.17
N GLU A 109 3.14 -12.44 -9.41
CA GLU A 109 2.94 -13.83 -9.83
C GLU A 109 2.68 -14.74 -8.62
N VAL A 110 3.43 -14.56 -7.53
CA VAL A 110 3.53 -15.56 -6.46
C VAL A 110 2.85 -15.16 -5.15
N ALA A 111 2.69 -13.87 -4.91
CA ALA A 111 2.19 -13.30 -3.65
C ALA A 111 0.81 -12.67 -3.83
N GLY A 112 0.21 -12.25 -2.71
CA GLY A 112 -1.05 -11.52 -2.68
C GLY A 112 -1.11 -10.62 -1.45
N LEU A 113 -1.82 -9.51 -1.57
CA LEU A 113 -1.98 -8.54 -0.49
C LEU A 113 -3.45 -8.25 -0.27
N THR A 114 -3.90 -8.28 0.99
CA THR A 114 -5.28 -7.92 1.33
C THR A 114 -5.41 -6.43 1.61
N LEU A 115 -6.64 -5.93 1.62
CA LEU A 115 -6.90 -4.54 2.03
C LEU A 115 -6.65 -4.30 3.51
N ALA A 116 -6.74 -5.35 4.34
CA ALA A 116 -6.36 -5.26 5.74
C ALA A 116 -4.86 -5.02 5.87
N ASP A 117 -4.04 -5.78 5.13
CA ASP A 117 -2.58 -5.59 5.11
C ASP A 117 -2.22 -4.17 4.66
N LEU A 118 -2.86 -3.67 3.59
CA LEU A 118 -2.62 -2.30 3.12
C LEU A 118 -2.98 -1.23 4.15
N ARG A 119 -4.04 -1.44 4.95
CA ARG A 119 -4.41 -0.52 6.02
C ARG A 119 -3.38 -0.55 7.14
N ASP A 120 -2.89 -1.74 7.50
CA ASP A 120 -1.86 -1.90 8.53
C ASP A 120 -0.55 -1.21 8.13
N LEU A 121 -0.13 -1.40 6.87
CA LEU A 121 1.00 -0.69 6.27
C LEU A 121 0.89 0.85 6.34
N CYS A 122 -0.33 1.38 6.38
CA CYS A 122 -0.59 2.82 6.43
C CYS A 122 -0.75 3.37 7.85
N VAL A 123 -1.18 2.52 8.79
CA VAL A 123 -1.37 2.90 10.19
C VAL A 123 -0.03 2.97 10.91
N ASP A 124 0.89 2.05 10.63
CA ASP A 124 2.23 2.01 11.25
C ASP A 124 3.03 3.30 10.99
N ASP A 125 2.75 3.99 9.88
CA ASP A 125 3.36 5.28 9.51
C ASP A 125 2.95 6.44 10.43
N SER A 126 1.75 6.38 11.03
CA SER A 126 1.22 7.45 11.89
C SER A 126 1.90 7.51 13.27
N SER A 127 2.45 6.38 13.74
CA SER A 127 3.13 6.29 15.04
C SER A 127 4.55 6.89 15.02
N SER A 128 5.15 7.04 13.84
CA SER A 128 6.50 7.61 13.68
C SER A 128 6.51 9.14 13.55
N ASN A 129 5.35 9.80 13.46
CA ASN A 129 5.24 11.27 13.36
C ASN A 129 5.12 11.98 14.73
N SER A 130 5.64 11.38 15.80
CA SER A 130 5.88 12.09 17.08
C SER A 130 7.31 12.65 17.10
N GLY A 131 7.61 13.57 16.18
CA GLY A 131 8.75 14.49 16.26
C GLY A 131 8.29 15.83 16.83
N PRO A 132 9.14 16.57 17.58
CA PRO A 132 8.69 17.65 18.45
C PRO A 132 8.09 18.79 17.63
N GLY A 133 6.92 19.28 18.08
CA GLY A 133 6.22 20.38 17.44
C GLY A 133 7.09 21.64 17.35
N PRO A 134 7.00 22.42 16.26
CA PRO A 134 7.88 23.56 16.04
C PRO A 134 7.29 24.82 16.68
N TYR A 135 7.07 24.86 18.00
CA TYR A 135 6.67 26.10 18.68
C TYR A 135 7.13 26.12 20.15
N MET A 136 8.24 26.82 20.41
CA MET A 136 8.44 27.76 21.54
C MET A 136 9.86 28.35 21.38
N GLU A 137 9.96 29.48 20.70
CA GLU A 137 10.11 30.82 21.32
C GLU A 137 11.52 31.05 21.85
N ASN A 138 12.35 31.60 20.95
CA ASN A 138 13.55 32.35 21.28
C ASN A 138 13.16 33.58 22.12
N TYR A 139 13.21 33.47 23.45
CA TYR A 139 13.37 34.65 24.29
C TYR A 139 14.84 35.07 24.27
N SER A 140 15.20 35.80 23.21
CA SER A 140 16.39 36.66 23.23
C SER A 140 16.11 37.83 24.18
N SER A 141 16.84 37.87 25.29
CA SER A 141 17.00 39.06 26.13
C SER A 141 17.42 40.28 25.30
N PRO A 142 16.85 41.47 25.55
CA PRO A 142 17.58 42.71 25.37
C PRO A 142 18.16 43.15 26.72
N ALA A 143 19.49 43.16 26.78
CA ALA A 143 20.24 43.90 27.79
C ALA A 143 20.29 45.39 27.41
N GLY A 144 20.21 46.26 28.42
CA GLY A 144 20.39 47.71 28.35
C GLY A 144 19.10 48.43 28.75
N GLY A 145 19.03 49.30 29.75
CA GLY A 145 20.02 50.00 30.57
C GLY A 145 19.31 51.26 31.11
N HIS A 146 19.80 51.79 32.23
CA HIS A 146 19.51 53.09 32.89
C HIS A 146 19.01 52.97 34.33
N ALA A 147 19.95 53.08 35.27
CA ALA A 147 20.08 54.24 36.15
C ALA A 147 21.47 54.22 36.79
#